data_AF-A0A327NPF3-F1
#
_entry.id   AF-A0A327NPF3-F1
#
_cell.length_a   1.000
_cell.length_b   1.000
_cell.length_c   1.000
_cell.angle_alpha   90.00
_cell.angle_beta   90.00
_cell.angle_gamma   90.00
#
_symmetry.space_group_name_H-M   'P 1'
#
loop_
_entity.id
_entity.type
_entity.pdbx_description
1 polymer ?
#
loop_
_entity_poly.entity_id
_entity_poly.type
_entity_poly.pdbx_seq_one_letter_code
_entity_poly.pdbx_strand_id
1 'polypeptide(L)'
;MMKKLVFLLIYLAGVFTLQAQSTPDSVQVKNAPWRSTRINRDVVWQEVHFDSLFRARQNVNLIVLKNRRRRPTIAFASAGDSLKPTSWFGQRFKALVALNGTFFDTKNGGSVDLIKIDGQLIDTTRLAGKALIEHQQAAIVIHKNRVRIVFGVINPDGIDNYRTKIA
;
A
#
# COMPACT_ATOMS: atom_id res chain seq x y z
N MET A 1 -46.33 22.84 30.72
CA MET A 1 -45.36 23.58 29.89
C MET A 1 -44.00 22.88 29.78
N MET A 2 -43.43 22.35 30.87
CA MET A 2 -42.11 21.68 30.87
C MET A 2 -41.96 20.47 29.93
N LYS A 3 -43.00 19.63 29.75
CA LYS A 3 -42.92 18.45 28.86
C LYS A 3 -42.63 18.84 27.40
N LYS A 4 -43.24 19.93 26.90
CA LYS A 4 -43.01 20.44 25.53
C LYS A 4 -41.59 20.99 25.36
N LEU A 5 -41.03 21.58 26.42
CA LEU A 5 -39.66 22.09 26.44
C LEU A 5 -38.62 20.96 26.41
N VAL A 6 -38.89 19.85 27.11
CA VAL A 6 -38.03 18.65 27.07
C VAL A 6 -38.01 18.02 25.68
N PHE A 7 -39.17 17.88 25.03
CA PHE A 7 -39.22 17.38 23.65
C PHE A 7 -38.49 18.29 22.65
N LEU A 8 -38.58 19.61 22.84
CA LEU A 8 -37.84 20.58 22.02
C LEU A 8 -36.32 20.48 22.22
N LEU A 9 -35.86 20.30 23.46
CA LEU A 9 -34.44 20.12 23.78
C LEU A 9 -33.88 18.82 23.21
N ILE A 10 -34.64 17.71 23.29
CA ILE A 10 -34.25 16.44 22.68
C ILE A 10 -34.19 16.56 21.15
N TYR A 11 -35.17 17.24 20.54
CA TYR A 11 -35.18 17.49 19.10
C TYR A 11 -33.97 18.33 18.66
N LEU A 12 -33.68 19.43 19.36
CA LEU A 12 -32.52 20.27 19.09
C LEU A 12 -31.20 19.48 19.25
N ALA A 13 -31.04 18.74 20.35
CA ALA A 13 -29.86 17.90 20.57
C ALA A 13 -29.68 16.81 19.50
N GLY A 14 -30.77 16.24 19.00
CA GLY A 14 -30.76 15.28 17.88
C GLY A 14 -30.30 15.90 16.56
N VAL A 15 -30.70 17.14 16.27
CA VAL A 15 -30.29 17.84 15.03
C VAL A 15 -28.80 18.23 15.06
N PHE A 16 -28.27 18.64 16.22
CA PHE A 16 -26.85 19.01 16.35
C PHE A 16 -25.88 17.81 16.24
N THR A 17 -26.29 16.61 16.66
CA THR A 17 -25.41 15.43 16.60
C THR A 17 -25.23 14.88 15.17
N LEU A 18 -26.19 15.11 14.28
CA LEU A 18 -26.10 14.66 12.87
C LEU A 18 -25.09 15.45 12.04
N GLN A 19 -24.79 16.70 12.42
CA GLN A 19 -23.86 17.58 11.69
C GLN A 19 -22.41 17.48 12.20
N ALA A 20 -22.17 16.81 13.34
CA ALA A 20 -20.86 16.77 14.01
C ALA A 20 -20.04 15.51 13.73
N GLN A 21 -20.57 14.54 12.98
CA GLN A 21 -19.81 13.33 12.64
C GLN A 21 -18.83 13.63 11.51
N SER A 22 -17.53 13.51 11.81
CA SER A 22 -16.50 13.52 10.77
C SER A 22 -16.76 12.38 9.77
N THR A 23 -16.64 12.68 8.48
CA THR A 23 -16.79 11.66 7.43
C THR A 23 -15.73 10.57 7.64
N PRO A 24 -16.12 9.28 7.74
CA PRO A 24 -15.14 8.21 7.90
C PRO A 24 -14.10 8.25 6.77
N ASP A 25 -12.84 7.97 7.10
CA ASP A 25 -11.72 8.02 6.13
C ASP A 25 -11.99 7.16 4.88
N SER A 26 -12.63 6.00 5.06
CA SER A 26 -13.03 5.12 3.94
C SER A 26 -14.01 5.80 2.97
N VAL A 27 -14.94 6.60 3.48
CA VAL A 27 -15.91 7.35 2.66
C VAL A 27 -15.20 8.52 1.98
N GLN A 28 -14.29 9.21 2.67
CA GLN A 28 -13.46 10.26 2.07
C GLN A 28 -12.66 9.72 0.88
N VAL A 29 -11.98 8.58 1.03
CA VAL A 29 -11.20 7.95 -0.05
C VAL A 29 -12.10 7.50 -1.20
N LYS A 30 -13.24 6.87 -0.89
CA LYS A 30 -14.19 6.37 -1.91
C LYS A 30 -14.75 7.50 -2.79
N ASN A 31 -15.08 8.63 -2.19
CA ASN A 31 -15.71 9.76 -2.87
C ASN A 31 -14.70 10.84 -3.30
N ALA A 32 -13.40 10.60 -3.12
CA ALA A 32 -12.37 11.58 -3.39
C ALA A 32 -12.37 12.02 -4.87
N PRO A 33 -12.12 13.32 -5.15
CA PRO A 33 -12.05 13.84 -6.51
C PRO A 33 -10.69 13.51 -7.15
N TRP A 34 -10.45 12.24 -7.46
CA TRP A 34 -9.20 11.76 -8.05
C TRP A 34 -8.90 12.42 -9.40
N ARG A 35 -7.82 13.22 -9.47
CA ARG A 35 -7.27 13.69 -10.74
C ARG A 35 -6.60 12.53 -11.44
N SER A 36 -7.02 12.22 -12.66
CA SER A 36 -6.53 11.05 -13.41
C SER A 36 -5.77 11.47 -14.67
N THR A 37 -4.49 11.10 -14.74
CA THR A 37 -3.61 11.34 -15.88
C THR A 37 -3.27 10.02 -16.55
N ARG A 38 -3.57 9.89 -17.85
CA ARG A 38 -3.24 8.68 -18.61
C ARG A 38 -1.75 8.70 -18.97
N ILE A 39 -0.96 7.78 -18.40
CA ILE A 39 0.46 7.63 -18.76
C ILE A 39 0.57 6.93 -20.12
N ASN A 40 -0.14 5.81 -20.30
CA ASN A 40 -0.26 5.15 -21.59
C ASN A 40 -1.60 4.39 -21.72
N ARG A 41 -1.74 3.54 -22.73
CA ARG A 41 -2.96 2.76 -22.98
C ARG A 41 -3.42 1.95 -21.75
N ASP A 42 -2.48 1.42 -20.97
CA ASP A 42 -2.71 0.41 -19.93
C ASP A 42 -2.34 0.87 -18.50
N VAL A 43 -1.75 2.07 -18.35
CA VAL A 43 -1.33 2.66 -17.07
C VAL A 43 -1.95 4.06 -16.90
N VAL A 44 -2.55 4.29 -15.74
CA VAL A 44 -3.12 5.58 -15.32
C VAL A 44 -2.51 5.99 -13.99
N TRP A 45 -2.15 7.25 -13.87
CA TRP A 45 -1.80 7.86 -12.59
C TRP A 45 -3.03 8.57 -12.04
N GLN A 46 -3.40 8.29 -10.80
CA GLN A 46 -4.42 9.02 -10.08
C GLN A 46 -3.80 9.70 -8.86
N GLU A 47 -4.21 10.93 -8.59
CA GLU A 47 -3.71 11.70 -7.45
C GLU A 47 -4.82 12.54 -6.82
N VAL A 48 -4.67 12.79 -5.53
CA VAL A 48 -5.59 13.63 -4.77
C VAL A 48 -4.89 14.21 -3.54
N HIS A 49 -5.27 15.44 -3.20
CA HIS A 49 -4.93 16.08 -1.94
C HIS A 49 -6.16 16.02 -1.02
N PHE A 50 -6.01 15.39 0.14
CA PHE A 50 -7.00 15.39 1.21
C PHE A 50 -6.63 16.44 2.25
N ASP A 51 -7.61 17.18 2.74
CA ASP A 51 -7.37 18.15 3.84
C ASP A 51 -7.37 17.50 5.22
N SER A 52 -8.01 16.34 5.39
CA SER A 52 -8.27 15.76 6.72
C SER A 52 -8.28 14.22 6.78
N LEU A 53 -7.78 13.52 5.75
CA LEU A 53 -7.70 12.06 5.77
C LEU A 53 -6.79 11.56 6.90
N PHE A 54 -7.31 10.66 7.74
CA PHE A 54 -6.67 10.24 8.99
C PHE A 54 -6.34 11.42 9.93
N ARG A 55 -7.21 12.43 9.95
CA ARG A 55 -7.07 13.68 10.74
C ARG A 55 -5.87 14.53 10.35
N ALA A 56 -5.35 14.37 9.13
CA ALA A 56 -4.22 15.15 8.62
C ALA A 56 -4.37 15.45 7.13
N ARG A 57 -3.57 16.42 6.64
CA ARG A 57 -3.44 16.66 5.20
C ARG A 57 -2.65 15.53 4.57
N GLN A 58 -3.17 14.92 3.52
CA GLN A 58 -2.53 13.80 2.81
C GLN A 58 -2.41 14.11 1.33
N ASN A 59 -1.30 13.71 0.71
CA ASN A 59 -1.17 13.66 -0.75
C ASN A 59 -1.02 12.19 -1.15
N VAL A 60 -2.02 11.65 -1.85
CA VAL A 60 -2.06 10.22 -2.21
C VAL A 60 -1.92 10.09 -3.72
N ASN A 61 -1.00 9.21 -4.14
CA ASN A 61 -0.70 8.91 -5.53
C ASN A 61 -0.90 7.42 -5.79
N LEU A 62 -1.64 7.08 -6.84
CA LEU A 62 -1.93 5.71 -7.26
C LEU A 62 -1.48 5.50 -8.70
N ILE A 63 -0.81 4.37 -8.95
CA ILE A 63 -0.51 3.89 -10.29
C ILE A 63 -1.43 2.72 -10.58
N VAL A 64 -2.42 2.97 -11.43
CA VAL A 64 -3.49 2.01 -11.76
C VAL A 64 -3.15 1.29 -13.05
N LEU A 65 -2.94 -0.01 -12.95
CA LEU A 65 -2.72 -0.90 -14.09
C LEU A 65 -4.06 -1.47 -14.54
N LYS A 66 -4.42 -1.26 -15.81
CA LYS A 66 -5.69 -1.77 -16.33
C LYS A 66 -5.65 -3.29 -16.45
N ASN A 67 -6.68 -3.95 -15.94
CA ASN A 67 -6.85 -5.39 -16.07
C ASN A 67 -7.28 -5.77 -17.50
N ARG A 68 -6.29 -5.99 -18.38
CA ARG A 68 -6.50 -6.38 -19.79
C ARG A 68 -5.71 -7.65 -20.14
N ARG A 69 -5.97 -8.21 -21.33
CA ARG A 69 -5.28 -9.40 -21.84
C ARG A 69 -3.76 -9.20 -21.93
N ARG A 70 -3.31 -8.01 -22.33
CA ARG A 70 -1.91 -7.59 -22.25
C ARG A 70 -1.76 -6.68 -21.03
N ARG A 71 -1.00 -7.15 -20.04
CA ARG A 71 -0.70 -6.41 -18.82
C ARG A 71 0.71 -5.82 -18.92
N PRO A 72 0.94 -4.61 -18.37
CA PRO A 72 2.30 -4.11 -18.18
C PRO A 72 3.15 -5.14 -17.43
N THR A 73 4.44 -5.22 -17.77
CA THR A 73 5.39 -6.06 -17.02
C THR A 73 5.68 -5.40 -15.68
N ILE A 74 5.62 -6.19 -14.61
CA ILE A 74 5.98 -5.77 -13.26
C ILE A 74 7.18 -6.60 -12.84
N ALA A 75 8.19 -5.95 -12.26
CA ALA A 75 9.41 -6.59 -11.80
C ALA A 75 9.91 -5.91 -10.54
N PHE A 76 10.68 -6.66 -9.74
CA PHE A 76 11.48 -6.09 -8.67
C PHE A 76 12.87 -5.75 -9.19
N ALA A 77 13.48 -4.74 -8.58
CA ALA A 77 14.89 -4.43 -8.74
C ALA A 77 15.47 -4.13 -7.36
N SER A 78 16.71 -4.56 -7.13
CA SER A 78 17.46 -4.29 -5.91
C SER A 78 18.86 -3.80 -6.29
N ALA A 79 19.45 -2.98 -5.43
CA ALA A 79 20.84 -2.55 -5.54
C ALA A 79 21.75 -3.33 -4.57
N GLY A 80 21.26 -4.45 -4.02
CA GLY A 80 21.91 -5.17 -2.93
C GLY A 80 22.16 -4.23 -1.76
N ASP A 81 23.36 -4.26 -1.19
CA ASP A 81 23.76 -3.42 -0.06
C ASP A 81 23.95 -1.93 -0.41
N SER A 82 23.65 -1.48 -1.64
CA SER A 82 23.75 -0.07 -2.01
C SER A 82 22.42 0.67 -1.86
N LEU A 83 22.50 1.92 -1.38
CA LEU A 83 21.37 2.85 -1.43
C LEU A 83 21.30 3.54 -2.80
N LYS A 84 20.19 3.33 -3.52
CA LYS A 84 19.90 4.01 -4.78
C LYS A 84 18.50 4.61 -4.74
N PRO A 85 18.30 5.84 -5.24
CA PRO A 85 16.98 6.43 -5.31
C PRO A 85 16.11 5.67 -6.33
N THR A 86 14.80 5.63 -6.11
CA THR A 86 13.83 5.00 -7.02
C THR A 86 13.95 5.53 -8.46
N SER A 87 14.29 6.81 -8.63
CA SER A 87 14.52 7.42 -9.95
C SER A 87 15.69 6.80 -10.71
N TRP A 88 16.76 6.39 -10.01
CA TRP A 88 17.89 5.69 -10.62
C TRP A 88 17.46 4.35 -11.22
N PHE A 89 16.64 3.57 -10.50
CA PHE A 89 16.07 2.33 -11.02
C PHE A 89 15.17 2.58 -12.24
N GLY A 90 14.31 3.60 -12.15
CA GLY A 90 13.44 4.01 -13.26
C GLY A 90 14.23 4.30 -14.54
N GLN A 91 15.31 5.08 -14.44
CA GLN A 91 16.18 5.39 -15.57
C GLN A 91 16.99 4.18 -16.04
N ARG A 92 17.63 3.46 -15.11
CA ARG A 92 18.51 2.32 -15.41
C ARG A 92 17.79 1.22 -16.18
N PHE A 93 16.56 0.90 -15.77
CA PHE A 93 15.75 -0.15 -16.37
C PHE A 93 14.76 0.38 -17.42
N LYS A 94 14.82 1.68 -17.74
CA LYS A 94 13.87 2.36 -18.66
C LYS A 94 12.41 2.05 -18.29
N ALA A 95 12.13 2.00 -16.99
CA ALA A 95 10.81 1.69 -16.48
C ALA A 95 9.87 2.86 -16.77
N LEU A 96 8.64 2.55 -17.19
CA LEU A 96 7.61 3.57 -17.38
C LEU A 96 7.27 4.28 -16.06
N VAL A 97 7.26 3.51 -14.97
CA VAL A 97 7.03 3.98 -13.60
C VAL A 97 7.89 3.12 -12.68
N ALA A 98 8.46 3.73 -11.64
CA ALA A 98 9.16 3.03 -10.57
C ALA A 98 8.62 3.50 -9.20
N LEU A 99 8.47 2.57 -8.26
CA LEU A 99 8.02 2.83 -6.90
C LEU A 99 9.09 2.32 -5.92
N ASN A 100 9.16 2.92 -4.72
CA ASN A 100 9.95 2.33 -3.65
C ASN A 100 9.32 0.99 -3.21
N GLY A 101 10.16 0.07 -2.72
CA GLY A 101 9.77 -1.30 -2.40
C GLY A 101 9.74 -1.59 -0.91
N THR A 102 10.62 -2.48 -0.47
CA THR A 102 10.69 -3.02 0.89
C THR A 102 11.26 -2.02 1.90
N PHE A 103 11.22 -2.40 3.18
CA PHE A 103 12.06 -1.75 4.18
C PHE A 103 13.54 -2.02 3.87
N PHE A 104 14.41 -1.09 4.25
CA PHE A 104 15.85 -1.18 3.98
C PHE A 104 16.65 -0.50 5.10
N ASP A 105 17.90 -0.92 5.28
CA ASP A 105 18.82 -0.29 6.22
C ASP A 105 19.32 1.03 5.63
N THR A 106 18.89 2.15 6.22
CA THR A 106 19.22 3.49 5.72
C THR A 106 20.67 3.90 5.99
N LYS A 107 21.39 3.16 6.85
CA LYS A 107 22.81 3.39 7.16
C LYS A 107 23.72 2.58 6.25
N ASN A 108 23.45 1.29 6.13
CA ASN A 108 24.34 0.35 5.42
C ASN A 108 23.82 -0.08 4.07
N GLY A 109 22.56 0.22 3.73
CA GLY A 109 21.88 -0.29 2.54
C GLY A 109 21.43 -1.74 2.66
N GLY A 110 20.82 -2.22 1.58
CA GLY A 110 20.23 -3.56 1.54
C GLY A 110 18.83 -3.63 2.16
N SER A 111 18.03 -4.56 1.64
CA SER A 111 16.71 -4.82 2.21
C SER A 111 16.84 -5.51 3.57
N VAL A 112 15.84 -5.26 4.42
CA VAL A 112 15.67 -6.06 5.66
C VAL A 112 14.61 -7.15 5.49
N ASP A 113 14.02 -7.23 4.29
CA ASP A 113 13.01 -8.19 3.89
C ASP A 113 13.58 -9.16 2.85
N LEU A 114 12.95 -10.33 2.70
CA LEU A 114 13.30 -11.28 1.65
C LEU A 114 13.06 -10.68 0.26
N ILE A 115 14.09 -10.63 -0.58
CA ILE A 115 13.97 -10.31 -2.00
C ILE A 115 14.56 -11.45 -2.82
N LYS A 116 13.74 -12.01 -3.72
CA LYS A 116 14.15 -13.03 -4.68
C LYS A 116 13.79 -12.58 -6.10
N ILE A 117 14.79 -12.49 -6.96
CA ILE A 117 14.65 -12.06 -8.36
C ILE A 117 15.23 -13.16 -9.26
N ASP A 118 14.45 -13.61 -10.25
CA ASP A 118 14.88 -14.64 -11.21
C ASP A 118 15.46 -15.92 -10.59
N GLY A 119 14.90 -16.32 -9.44
CA GLY A 119 15.37 -17.49 -8.70
C GLY A 119 16.56 -17.23 -7.77
N GLN A 120 17.24 -16.09 -7.91
CA GLN A 120 18.35 -15.67 -7.08
C GLN A 120 17.85 -14.95 -5.82
N LEU A 121 18.34 -15.39 -4.67
CA LEU A 121 18.16 -14.71 -3.40
C LEU A 121 19.06 -13.47 -3.38
N ILE A 122 18.45 -12.28 -3.34
CA ILE A 122 19.17 -11.01 -3.35
C ILE A 122 19.34 -10.49 -1.92
N ASP A 123 18.26 -10.55 -1.13
CA ASP A 123 18.24 -10.12 0.26
C ASP A 123 17.48 -11.17 1.10
N THR A 124 17.88 -11.35 2.36
CA THR A 124 17.22 -12.23 3.34
C THR A 124 16.59 -11.41 4.45
N THR A 125 15.46 -11.87 4.97
CA THR A 125 14.81 -11.30 6.14
C THR A 125 15.79 -11.15 7.31
N ARG A 126 15.98 -9.92 7.79
CA ARG A 126 16.78 -9.65 8.98
C ARG A 126 15.86 -9.74 10.20
N LEU A 127 16.07 -10.75 11.05
CA LEU A 127 15.23 -10.99 12.22
C LEU A 127 15.63 -10.06 13.38
N ALA A 128 14.64 -9.33 13.92
CA ALA A 128 14.79 -8.53 15.12
C ALA A 128 14.18 -9.27 16.33
N GLY A 129 14.74 -10.42 16.68
CA GLY A 129 14.25 -11.30 17.75
C GLY A 129 13.55 -12.56 17.26
N LYS A 130 12.67 -13.15 18.08
CA LYS A 130 12.07 -14.48 17.82
C LYS A 130 10.84 -14.46 16.91
N ALA A 131 10.20 -13.32 16.69
CA ALA A 131 8.97 -13.22 15.90
C ALA A 131 9.19 -12.36 14.66
N LEU A 132 8.51 -12.70 13.55
CA LEU A 132 8.44 -11.86 12.36
C LEU A 132 7.65 -10.60 12.67
N ILE A 133 8.27 -9.44 12.42
CA ILE A 133 7.60 -8.14 12.46
C ILE A 133 6.66 -8.00 11.26
N GLU A 134 5.66 -7.11 11.34
CA GLU A 134 4.50 -7.06 10.42
C GLU A 134 4.87 -7.13 8.92
N HIS A 135 5.86 -6.36 8.48
CA HIS A 135 6.28 -6.31 7.07
C HIS A 135 6.96 -7.60 6.57
N GLN A 136 7.31 -8.53 7.47
CA GLN A 136 7.90 -9.83 7.16
C GLN A 136 6.83 -10.95 7.10
N GLN A 137 5.56 -10.64 7.37
CA GLN A 137 4.47 -11.62 7.43
C GLN A 137 3.75 -11.82 6.09
N ALA A 138 4.11 -11.05 5.06
CA ALA A 138 3.55 -11.20 3.72
C ALA A 138 4.63 -10.94 2.67
N ALA A 139 4.38 -11.45 1.46
CA ALA A 139 5.23 -11.21 0.31
C ALA A 139 4.39 -10.91 -0.92
N ILE A 140 4.94 -10.06 -1.79
CA ILE A 140 4.42 -9.87 -3.14
C ILE A 140 5.17 -10.85 -4.05
N VAL A 141 4.43 -11.75 -4.69
CA VAL A 141 4.98 -12.73 -5.63
C VAL A 141 4.55 -12.36 -7.05
N ILE A 142 5.53 -12.31 -7.95
CA ILE A 142 5.31 -12.10 -9.37
C ILE A 142 5.68 -13.38 -10.11
N HIS A 143 4.69 -14.05 -10.71
CA HIS A 143 4.93 -15.26 -11.51
C HIS A 143 4.15 -15.18 -12.83
N LYS A 144 4.84 -15.38 -13.96
CA LYS A 144 4.25 -15.24 -15.32
C LYS A 144 3.49 -13.90 -15.48
N ASN A 145 4.11 -12.82 -14.99
CA ASN A 145 3.55 -11.47 -14.95
C ASN A 145 2.20 -11.35 -14.20
N ARG A 146 1.95 -12.23 -13.22
CA ARG A 146 0.82 -12.15 -12.30
C ARG A 146 1.31 -11.83 -10.90
N VAL A 147 0.80 -10.74 -10.35
CA VAL A 147 1.06 -10.30 -8.97
C VAL A 147 0.09 -11.00 -8.03
N ARG A 148 0.61 -11.50 -6.92
CA ARG A 148 -0.16 -12.09 -5.81
C ARG A 148 0.43 -11.58 -4.50
N ILE A 149 -0.42 -11.40 -3.50
CA ILE A 149 0.01 -11.25 -2.12
C ILE A 149 -0.12 -12.63 -1.47
N VAL A 150 0.95 -13.09 -0.85
CA VAL A 150 0.97 -14.33 -0.07
C VAL A 150 1.34 -13.99 1.37
N PHE A 151 0.76 -14.71 2.32
CA PHE A 151 1.06 -14.53 3.74
C PHE A 151 1.99 -15.64 4.20
N GLY A 152 3.02 -15.27 4.96
CA GLY A 152 3.86 -16.20 5.69
C GLY A 152 3.08 -16.81 6.85
N VAL A 153 3.17 -18.12 7.02
CA VAL A 153 2.68 -18.82 8.20
C VAL A 153 3.91 -19.24 8.99
N ILE A 154 4.08 -18.74 10.20
CA ILE A 154 5.06 -19.31 11.13
C ILE A 154 4.46 -20.65 11.58
N ASN A 155 4.88 -21.75 10.94
CA ASN A 155 4.58 -23.07 11.46
C ASN A 155 5.56 -23.39 12.60
N PRO A 156 5.11 -24.08 13.67
CA PRO A 156 5.99 -24.47 14.80
C PRO A 156 7.20 -25.33 14.40
N ASP A 157 7.19 -25.91 13.20
CA ASP A 157 8.24 -26.77 12.64
C ASP A 157 9.26 -26.01 11.76
N GLY A 158 9.11 -24.68 11.59
CA GLY A 158 10.04 -23.85 10.83
C GLY A 158 9.95 -24.00 9.31
N ILE A 159 8.89 -24.63 8.77
CA ILE A 159 8.69 -24.78 7.33
C ILE A 159 7.72 -23.71 6.82
N ASP A 160 8.24 -22.81 5.96
CA ASP A 160 7.51 -21.73 5.32
C ASP A 160 6.46 -22.26 4.32
N ASN A 161 5.22 -22.37 4.76
CA ASN A 161 4.08 -22.66 3.88
C ASN A 161 3.32 -21.36 3.59
N TYR A 162 3.38 -20.87 2.36
CA TYR A 162 2.64 -19.68 1.93
C TYR A 162 1.16 -19.99 1.72
N ARG A 163 0.25 -19.27 2.40
CA ARG A 163 -1.18 -19.28 2.05
C ARG A 163 -1.51 -18.10 1.14
N THR A 164 -2.20 -18.38 0.04
CA THR A 164 -2.74 -17.33 -0.84
C THR A 164 -4.13 -16.97 -0.35
N LYS A 165 -4.34 -15.70 0.03
CA LYS A 165 -5.68 -15.13 0.01
C LYS A 165 -5.87 -14.46 -1.35
N ILE A 166 -6.87 -14.90 -2.09
CA ILE A 166 -7.39 -14.15 -3.23
C ILE A 166 -8.22 -13.03 -2.60
N ALA A 167 -7.76 -11.78 -2.76
CA ALA A 167 -8.58 -10.61 -2.48
C ALA A 167 -9.59 -10.41 -3.61
#